data_AF-A0A1G2YTS5-F1
#
_entry.id   AF-A0A1G2YTS5-F1
#
_cell.length_a   1.000
_cell.length_b   1.000
_cell.length_c   1.000
_cell.angle_alpha   90.00
_cell.angle_beta   90.00
_cell.angle_gamma   90.00
#
_symmetry.space_group_name_H-M   'P 1'
#
loop_
_entity.id
_entity.type
_entity.pdbx_description
1 polymer ?
#
loop_
_entity_poly.entity_id
_entity_poly.type
_entity_poly.pdbx_seq_one_letter_code
_entity_poly.pdbx_strand_id
1 'polypeptide(L)' 'MITDGPYRFSCNPAYVALTLWYLGAALILDSGCVLPLVLPPLLITHFRVIRREERHLEARFGEPYLRYKSHVRRWL' A
#
# COMPACT_ATOMS: atom_id res chain seq x y z
N MET A 1 3.62 -17.58 0.77
CA MET A 1 3.05 -16.32 1.31
C MET A 1 4.08 -15.77 2.29
N ILE A 2 4.66 -14.61 2.02
CA ILE A 2 5.70 -14.01 2.88
C ILE A 2 4.97 -13.10 3.87
N THR A 3 4.88 -13.52 5.12
CA THR A 3 4.19 -12.81 6.22
C THR A 3 5.15 -12.25 7.25
N ASP A 4 6.45 -12.34 6.98
CA ASP A 4 7.52 -11.98 7.91
C ASP A 4 8.02 -10.54 7.70
N GLY A 5 8.56 -9.94 8.77
CA GLY A 5 9.08 -8.56 8.75
C GLY A 5 8.00 -7.47 8.61
N PRO A 6 8.17 -6.44 7.75
CA PRO A 6 7.28 -5.27 7.68
C PRO A 6 5.87 -5.61 7.16
N TYR A 7 5.70 -6.75 6.50
CA TYR A 7 4.39 -7.28 6.10
C TYR A 7 3.53 -7.67 7.32
N ARG A 8 4.14 -7.95 8.47
CA ARG A 8 3.44 -8.22 9.74
C ARG A 8 2.77 -6.98 10.35
N PHE A 9 3.14 -5.77 9.90
CA PHE A 9 2.53 -4.52 10.38
C PHE A 9 1.56 -3.91 9.37
N SER A 10 1.74 -4.17 8.07
CA SER A 10 0.84 -3.71 7.02
C SER A 10 0.82 -4.69 5.86
N CYS A 11 -0.33 -4.91 5.23
CA CYS A 11 -0.41 -5.69 3.99
C CYS A 11 0.42 -5.09 2.84
N ASN A 12 0.79 -3.80 2.91
CA ASN A 12 1.45 -3.09 1.82
C ASN A 12 2.52 -2.10 2.32
N PRO A 13 3.59 -2.57 2.99
CA PRO A 13 4.60 -1.71 3.61
C PRO A 13 5.43 -0.94 2.58
N ALA A 14 5.64 -1.52 1.39
CA ALA A 14 6.33 -0.85 0.28
C ALA A 14 5.62 0.45 -0.14
N TYR A 15 4.29 0.46 -0.11
CA TYR A 15 3.51 1.63 -0.49
C TYR A 15 3.51 2.72 0.59
N VAL A 16 3.55 2.34 1.87
CA VAL A 16 3.75 3.30 2.98
C VAL A 16 5.12 3.97 2.84
N ALA A 17 6.16 3.20 2.54
CA ALA A 17 7.47 3.75 2.25
C ALA A 17 7.43 4.70 1.04
N LEU A 18 6.70 4.32 -0.02
CA LEU A 18 6.57 5.10 -1.25
C LEU A 18 5.80 6.41 -1.03
N THR A 19 4.70 6.42 -0.27
CA THR A 19 4.01 7.66 0.12
C THR A 19 4.89 8.54 1.00
N LEU A 20 5.62 7.98 1.95
CA LEU A 20 6.57 8.74 2.79
C LEU A 20 7.69 9.35 1.94
N TRP A 21 8.20 8.60 0.96
CA TRP A 21 9.23 9.05 0.03
C TRP A 21 8.73 10.18 -0.87
N TYR A 22 7.51 10.08 -1.38
CA TYR A 22 6.86 11.16 -2.13
C TYR A 22 6.60 12.40 -1.28
N LEU A 23 6.18 12.23 -0.03
CA LEU A 23 5.99 13.33 0.91
C LEU A 23 7.32 14.06 1.15
N GLY A 24 8.39 13.30 1.38
CA GLY A 24 9.74 13.84 1.56
C GLY A 24 10.27 14.52 0.30
N ALA A 25 10.07 13.92 -0.88
CA ALA A 25 10.46 14.52 -2.15
C ALA A 25 9.73 15.84 -2.41
N ALA A 26 8.41 15.90 -2.15
CA ALA A 26 7.65 17.12 -2.33
C ALA A 26 8.04 18.24 -1.35
N LEU A 27 8.42 17.88 -0.11
CA LEU A 27 9.02 18.79 0.86
C LEU A 27 10.37 19.34 0.38
N ILE A 28 11.22 18.49 -0.21
CA ILE A 28 12.56 18.89 -0.70
C ILE A 28 12.46 19.81 -1.93
N LEU A 29 11.53 19.53 -2.85
CA LEU A 29 11.39 20.32 -4.07
C LEU A 29 10.76 21.70 -3.85
N ASP A 30 10.27 22.01 -2.64
CA ASP A 30 9.50 23.25 -2.28
C ASP A 30 8.38 23.57 -3.30
N SER A 31 7.96 22.55 -4.04
CA SER A 31 7.08 22.66 -5.19
C SER A 31 5.78 21.97 -4.81
N GLY A 32 5.02 22.64 -3.94
CA GLY A 32 3.69 22.18 -3.51
C GLY A 32 2.75 21.86 -4.68
N CYS A 33 3.01 22.39 -5.88
CA CYS A 33 2.29 22.08 -7.12
C CYS A 33 2.51 20.65 -7.67
N VAL A 34 3.63 19.99 -7.36
CA VAL A 34 3.89 18.62 -7.84
C VAL A 34 3.13 17.59 -7.00
N LEU A 35 2.88 17.93 -5.72
CA LEU A 35 2.17 17.09 -4.77
C LEU A 35 0.77 16.69 -5.30
N PRO A 36 -0.16 17.60 -5.65
CA PRO A 36 -1.49 17.23 -6.15
C PRO A 36 -1.48 16.58 -7.53
N LEU A 37 -0.40 16.67 -8.30
CA LEU A 37 -0.29 15.99 -9.60
C LEU A 37 -0.03 14.50 -9.42
N VAL A 38 0.74 14.13 -8.40
CA VAL A 38 1.18 12.75 -8.18
C VAL A 38 0.37 12.05 -7.07
N LEU A 39 -0.13 12.77 -6.06
CA LEU A 39 -0.88 12.19 -4.95
C LEU A 39 -2.16 11.45 -5.40
N PRO A 40 -3.06 12.04 -6.19
CA PRO A 40 -4.33 11.41 -6.58
C PRO A 40 -4.17 10.12 -7.39
N PRO A 41 -3.36 10.05 -8.47
CA PRO A 41 -3.20 8.81 -9.21
C PRO A 41 -2.53 7.72 -8.36
N LEU A 42 -1.62 8.10 -7.46
CA LEU A 42 -0.99 7.16 -6.54
C LEU A 42 -2.01 6.61 -5.54
N LEU A 43 -2.88 7.45 -4.98
CA LEU A 43 -3.98 7.04 -4.10
C LEU A 43 -4.99 6.16 -4.84
N ILE A 44 -5.37 6.52 -6.08
CA ILE A 44 -6.30 5.73 -6.89
C ILE A 44 -5.70 4.37 -7.21
N THR A 45 -4.43 4.33 -7.62
CA THR A 45 -3.71 3.08 -7.86
C THR A 45 -3.66 2.27 -6.57
N HIS A 46 -3.40 2.92 -5.44
CA HIS A 46 -3.39 2.29 -4.13
C HIS A 46 -4.75 1.65 -3.78
N PHE A 47 -5.84 2.41 -3.83
CA PHE A 47 -7.17 1.91 -3.45
C PHE A 47 -7.78 0.95 -4.49
N ARG A 48 -7.47 1.10 -5.79
CA ARG A 48 -8.05 0.25 -6.84
C ARG A 48 -7.20 -0.97 -7.16
N VAL A 49 -5.88 -0.81 -7.30
CA VAL A 49 -4.98 -1.91 -7.67
C VAL A 49 -4.81 -2.86 -6.51
N ILE A 50 -4.56 -2.38 -5.29
CA ILE A 50 -4.44 -3.27 -4.13
C ILE A 50 -5.73 -4.06 -3.91
N ARG A 51 -6.91 -3.45 -4.02
CA ARG A 51 -8.18 -4.19 -3.89
C ARG A 51 -8.40 -5.23 -5.00
N ARG A 52 -7.79 -5.05 -6.17
CA ARG A 52 -7.78 -6.05 -7.24
C ARG A 52 -6.78 -7.15 -6.94
N GLU A 53 -5.59 -6.77 -6.51
CA GLU A 53 -4.49 -7.68 -6.21
C GLU A 53 -4.81 -8.57 -5.01
N GLU A 54 -5.40 -8.00 -3.95
CA GLU A 54 -5.93 -8.75 -2.82
C GLU A 54 -7.03 -9.73 -3.26
N ARG A 55 -7.90 -9.35 -4.21
CA ARG A 55 -8.90 -10.28 -4.74
C ARG A 55 -8.26 -11.41 -5.54
N HIS A 56 -7.18 -11.11 -6.26
CA HIS A 56 -6.39 -12.11 -6.96
C HIS A 56 -5.66 -13.04 -5.99
N LEU A 57 -5.13 -12.50 -4.90
CA LEU A 57 -4.49 -13.24 -3.83
C LEU A 57 -5.50 -14.06 -3.01
N GLU A 58 -6.70 -13.53 -2.75
CA GLU A 58 -7.82 -14.28 -2.15
C GLU A 58 -8.23 -15.43 -3.07
N ALA A 59 -8.32 -15.22 -4.38
CA ALA A 59 -8.64 -16.28 -5.33
C ALA A 59 -7.53 -17.34 -5.44
N ARG A 60 -6.26 -16.93 -5.30
CA ARG A 60 -5.09 -17.82 -5.47
C ARG A 60 -4.68 -18.55 -4.19
N PHE A 61 -4.82 -17.91 -3.03
CA PHE A 61 -4.42 -18.45 -1.73
C PHE A 61 -5.61 -18.83 -0.84
N GLY A 62 -6.78 -18.20 -0.98
CA GLY A 62 -7.99 -18.56 -0.23
C GLY A 62 -7.90 -18.27 1.28
N GLU A 63 -8.34 -19.25 2.08
CA GLU A 63 -8.38 -19.27 3.54
C GLU A 63 -7.11 -18.75 4.26
N PRO A 64 -5.89 -19.21 3.93
CA PRO A 64 -4.67 -18.71 4.57
C PRO A 64 -4.45 -17.20 4.38
N TYR A 65 -4.94 -16.63 3.27
CA TYR A 65 -4.88 -15.19 3.04
C TYR A 65 -5.93 -14.42 3.83
N LEU A 66 -7.15 -14.96 3.97
CA LEU A 66 -8.20 -14.38 4.81
C LEU A 66 -7.80 -14.34 6.29
N ARG A 67 -7.16 -15.41 6.79
CA ARG A 67 -6.67 -15.48 8.17
C ARG A 67 -5.50 -14.53 8.44
N TYR A 68 -4.65 -14.31 7.43
CA TYR A 68 -3.61 -13.30 7.50
C TYR A 68 -4.23 -11.89 7.54
N LYS A 69 -5.16 -11.59 6.62
CA LYS A 69 -5.86 -10.30 6.53
C LYS A 69 -6.71 -9.97 7.77
N SER A 70 -7.14 -10.96 8.55
CA SER A 70 -7.80 -10.72 9.83
C SER A 70 -6.83 -10.39 10.98
N HIS A 71 -5.57 -10.80 10.87
CA HIS A 71 -4.53 -10.52 11.86
C HIS A 71 -3.79 -9.21 11.60
N VAL A 72 -3.70 -8.77 10.35
CA VAL A 72 -2.99 -7.55 9.97
C VAL A 72 -3.92 -6.49 9.41
N ARG A 73 -3.74 -5.27 9.92
CA ARG A 73 -4.50 -4.11 9.50
C ARG A 73 -4.06 -3.73 8.07
N ARG A 74 -5.03 -3.49 7.18
CA ARG A 74 -4.81 -3.30 5.73
C ARG A 74 -3.86 -2.13 5.42
N TRP A 75 -3.90 -1.14 6.30
CA TRP A 75 -2.93 -0.09 6.56
C TRP A 75 -2.70 -0.09 8.07
N LEU A 76 -1.58 0.47 8.55
CA LEU A 76 -1.47 0.89 9.96
C LEU A 76 -2.78 1.54 10.44
#